data_AF-A0A9D5NXD5-F1
#
_entry.id   AF-A0A9D5NXD5-F1
#
_cell.length_a   1.000
_cell.length_b   1.000
_cell.length_c   1.000
_cell.angle_alpha   90.00
_cell.angle_beta   90.00
_cell.angle_gamma   90.00
#
_symmetry.space_group_name_H-M   'P 1'
#
loop_
_entity.id
_entity.type
_entity.pdbx_description
1 polymer ?
#
loop_
_entity_poly.entity_id
_entity_poly.type
_entity_poly.pdbx_seq_one_letter_code
_entity_poly.pdbx_strand_id
1 'polypeptide(L)'
;MKQIMKNLMQWVLAATLICGTSVFNSCSSDNDDNPVPESGASGELVGQWYSDVSGATYAAWTYGKAWQQMEFNADGTGTTSIYYLNNDDAVGRERYSFTYTATEGVLTMDIAERNTKTTARYTVSDGKLTLTEGDHQLAMQKMDDAKAKDFDAWNRKDNLVNVPQPARYTVFVYGNAGGTMDAIIEYGFWEKIQSLLKDHNNVRVVCFYKYSKKPSDEKNSHPGKYADPGDIVWFELNDTTNLENIRNGGLQAYGYEKEAKAMKLCDPKTVSAFIQISSLVCPAEQYVFSIWGHGTGLNPMNDVPGKYEDPAAASATRGVIADEWNESEELDMYELSTAIRSAGLNRLNTIFFHNCLMGNMETLTELRGLSDYIVASAHLLSSGGELLTEYVRGLLEKGNTEDAVAQMFERVRPAWDQSYHDIEEDNGQIVESWKNGDYKLIRTAKLDAIISAAKRLADRLLALYPTQKEAIDKATREVYRFHTPYPFIELTFFHPFVDLADYAHLLAKETGDAEMAAISSDLDKAFSEAFVHYADVSTNVQHLDHYTLSVCLANNETYTDDASKSKNIKLIVPHPLCNFDQGYEQTTFHKLTGWGNWLRTNQQVLWDNPTSNGGGPLK
;
A
#
# COMPACT_ATOMS: atom_id res chain seq x y z
N MET A 1 -16.77 19.84 -11.25
CA MET A 1 -16.21 19.50 -9.92
C MET A 1 -17.27 19.17 -8.87
N LYS A 2 -18.12 20.09 -8.38
CA LYS A 2 -19.19 19.73 -7.39
C LYS A 2 -20.19 18.67 -7.89
N GLN A 3 -20.57 18.70 -9.17
CA GLN A 3 -21.42 17.66 -9.79
C GLN A 3 -20.68 16.33 -10.02
N ILE A 4 -19.36 16.39 -10.25
CA ILE A 4 -18.49 15.22 -10.45
C ILE A 4 -18.21 14.52 -9.11
N MET A 5 -18.06 15.27 -8.02
CA MET A 5 -17.95 14.75 -6.64
C MET A 5 -19.29 14.21 -6.11
N LYS A 6 -20.41 14.85 -6.46
CA LYS A 6 -21.76 14.37 -6.13
C LYS A 6 -22.08 13.07 -6.87
N ASN A 7 -21.63 12.98 -8.12
CA ASN A 7 -21.64 11.75 -8.90
C ASN A 7 -20.71 10.74 -8.22
N LEU A 8 -19.42 11.00 -7.98
CA LEU A 8 -18.40 10.09 -7.38
C LEU A 8 -18.90 9.37 -6.10
N MET A 9 -19.63 10.08 -5.24
CA MET A 9 -20.21 9.54 -4.01
C MET A 9 -21.43 8.61 -4.25
N GLN A 10 -22.06 8.68 -5.42
CA GLN A 10 -23.07 7.72 -5.90
C GLN A 10 -22.45 6.48 -6.59
N TRP A 11 -21.19 6.53 -7.06
CA TRP A 11 -20.53 5.41 -7.76
C TRP A 11 -20.01 4.32 -6.81
N VAL A 12 -19.58 4.69 -5.60
CA VAL A 12 -19.20 3.71 -4.56
C VAL A 12 -20.41 2.87 -4.12
N LEU A 13 -21.62 3.41 -4.27
CA LEU A 13 -22.84 2.68 -3.97
C LEU A 13 -23.27 1.74 -5.12
N ALA A 14 -23.22 2.13 -6.40
CA ALA A 14 -23.79 1.27 -7.45
C ALA A 14 -22.99 -0.01 -7.82
N ALA A 15 -21.69 -0.07 -7.51
CA ALA A 15 -20.81 -1.20 -7.87
C ALA A 15 -21.21 -2.53 -7.18
N THR A 16 -21.87 -2.45 -6.03
CA THR A 16 -22.31 -3.56 -5.17
C THR A 16 -23.33 -4.49 -5.84
N LEU A 17 -24.10 -3.99 -6.83
CA LEU A 17 -25.28 -4.67 -7.38
C LEU A 17 -25.07 -5.22 -8.81
N ILE A 18 -24.00 -4.79 -9.49
CA ILE A 18 -23.81 -5.01 -10.94
C ILE A 18 -22.68 -6.01 -11.22
N CYS A 19 -21.75 -6.15 -10.30
CA CYS A 19 -20.79 -7.24 -10.21
C CYS A 19 -20.94 -7.79 -8.79
N GLY A 20 -21.44 -9.01 -8.61
CA GLY A 20 -21.65 -9.60 -7.29
C GLY A 20 -20.35 -9.84 -6.52
N THR A 21 -19.70 -8.77 -6.09
CA THR A 21 -18.48 -8.79 -5.30
C THR A 21 -18.46 -7.62 -4.33
N SER A 22 -19.47 -7.57 -3.47
CA SER A 22 -19.28 -7.08 -2.11
C SER A 22 -19.16 -8.28 -1.18
N VAL A 23 -17.94 -8.47 -0.71
CA VAL A 23 -17.56 -8.94 0.62
C VAL A 23 -18.75 -8.89 1.61
N PHE A 24 -19.10 -10.03 2.21
CA PHE A 24 -19.29 -10.27 3.66
C PHE A 24 -20.28 -11.42 3.95
N ASN A 25 -19.87 -12.26 4.90
CA ASN A 25 -20.58 -13.40 5.49
C ASN A 25 -22.05 -13.13 5.81
N SER A 26 -22.94 -14.05 5.42
CA SER A 26 -24.11 -14.34 6.25
C SER A 26 -23.88 -15.66 7.00
N CYS A 27 -23.54 -15.57 8.28
CA CYS A 27 -23.90 -16.63 9.20
C CYS A 27 -25.42 -16.57 9.39
N SER A 28 -26.13 -17.62 8.99
CA SER A 28 -27.48 -17.93 9.48
C SER A 28 -27.77 -19.41 9.29
N SER A 29 -27.55 -20.16 10.38
CA SER A 29 -28.13 -21.43 10.82
C SER A 29 -28.72 -22.42 9.80
N ASP A 30 -28.26 -23.67 9.93
CA ASP A 30 -28.93 -24.90 9.52
C ASP A 30 -30.45 -24.86 9.70
N ASN A 31 -31.18 -25.26 8.66
CA ASN A 31 -32.11 -26.39 8.76
C ASN A 31 -32.53 -26.89 7.36
N ASP A 32 -32.69 -28.21 7.33
CA ASP A 32 -33.14 -29.08 6.26
C ASP A 32 -34.33 -28.53 5.44
N ASP A 33 -34.20 -28.61 4.12
CA ASP A 33 -35.00 -29.47 3.25
C ASP A 33 -34.64 -29.13 1.80
N ASN A 34 -34.15 -30.10 1.03
CA ASN A 34 -33.96 -29.96 -0.41
C ASN A 34 -35.34 -29.91 -1.09
N PRO A 35 -35.77 -28.78 -1.68
CA PRO A 35 -36.94 -28.78 -2.55
C PRO A 35 -36.49 -29.17 -3.97
N VAL A 36 -37.24 -30.08 -4.58
CA VAL A 36 -37.23 -30.32 -6.03
C VAL A 36 -37.51 -28.98 -6.75
N PRO A 37 -36.85 -28.64 -7.88
CA PRO A 37 -37.05 -27.34 -8.50
C PRO A 37 -38.44 -27.24 -9.15
N GLU A 38 -39.39 -26.62 -8.44
CA GLU A 38 -40.57 -26.02 -9.06
C GLU A 38 -40.14 -24.77 -9.83
N SER A 39 -40.67 -24.56 -11.03
CA SER A 39 -40.32 -23.44 -11.91
C SER A 39 -40.70 -22.10 -11.28
N GLY A 40 -39.79 -21.52 -10.49
CA GLY A 40 -39.93 -20.23 -9.82
C GLY A 40 -39.70 -19.02 -10.73
N ALA A 41 -39.98 -19.13 -12.04
CA ALA A 41 -39.83 -18.02 -12.97
C ALA A 41 -41.07 -17.12 -12.93
N SER A 42 -40.91 -15.87 -12.50
CA SER A 42 -41.95 -14.86 -12.60
C SER A 42 -42.13 -14.45 -14.07
N GLY A 43 -43.31 -14.67 -14.64
CA GLY A 43 -43.61 -14.36 -16.05
C GLY A 43 -43.41 -12.88 -16.42
N GLU A 44 -43.38 -11.97 -15.44
CA GLU A 44 -43.14 -10.54 -15.63
C GLU A 44 -41.67 -10.22 -15.91
N LEU A 45 -40.73 -11.06 -15.46
CA LEU A 45 -39.29 -10.92 -15.70
C LEU A 45 -38.86 -11.48 -17.05
N VAL A 46 -39.60 -12.46 -17.57
CA VAL A 46 -39.24 -13.17 -18.80
C VAL A 46 -39.13 -12.20 -19.98
N GLY A 47 -37.97 -12.23 -20.64
CA GLY A 47 -37.64 -11.34 -21.75
C GLY A 47 -36.26 -10.71 -21.61
N GLN A 48 -35.97 -9.79 -22.53
CA GLN A 48 -34.70 -9.08 -22.60
C GLN A 48 -34.83 -7.67 -22.05
N TRP A 49 -33.83 -7.27 -21.28
CA TRP A 49 -33.74 -6.00 -20.57
C TRP A 49 -32.37 -5.39 -20.83
N TYR A 50 -32.26 -4.06 -20.78
CA TYR A 50 -31.00 -3.39 -20.97
C TYR A 50 -30.86 -2.14 -20.09
N SER A 51 -29.62 -1.78 -19.76
CA SER A 51 -29.30 -0.54 -19.04
C SER A 51 -27.97 0.04 -19.51
N ASP A 52 -27.88 1.36 -19.48
CA ASP A 52 -26.59 2.03 -19.48
C ASP A 52 -25.94 1.77 -18.12
N VAL A 53 -24.78 1.10 -18.14
CA VAL A 53 -23.98 0.79 -16.95
C VAL A 53 -22.60 1.43 -17.04
N SER A 54 -22.42 2.42 -17.93
CA SER A 54 -21.22 3.27 -17.96
C SER A 54 -20.96 3.88 -16.58
N GLY A 55 -22.05 4.05 -15.81
CA GLY A 55 -22.15 4.42 -14.40
C GLY A 55 -21.57 3.47 -13.35
N ALA A 56 -21.21 2.24 -13.72
CA ALA A 56 -21.14 1.15 -12.76
C ALA A 56 -20.08 0.07 -13.07
N THR A 57 -19.40 0.16 -14.21
CA THR A 57 -18.37 -0.81 -14.58
C THR A 57 -16.97 -0.21 -14.45
N TYR A 58 -16.04 -0.94 -13.83
CA TYR A 58 -14.62 -0.57 -13.71
C TYR A 58 -13.99 -0.22 -15.08
N ALA A 59 -14.38 -0.95 -16.14
CA ALA A 59 -13.86 -0.77 -17.48
C ALA A 59 -14.47 0.41 -18.26
N ALA A 60 -15.44 1.16 -17.70
CA ALA A 60 -15.93 2.41 -18.30
C ALA A 60 -14.83 3.47 -18.44
N TRP A 61 -13.82 3.42 -17.57
CA TRP A 61 -12.66 4.32 -17.59
C TRP A 61 -11.79 4.10 -18.84
N THR A 62 -11.71 2.87 -19.34
CA THR A 62 -10.90 2.48 -20.50
C THR A 62 -11.63 2.67 -21.82
N TYR A 63 -12.91 2.30 -21.87
CA TYR A 63 -13.65 2.20 -23.12
C TYR A 63 -14.59 3.40 -23.33
N GLY A 64 -15.02 4.07 -22.27
CA GLY A 64 -15.82 5.30 -22.33
C GLY A 64 -17.32 5.07 -22.10
N LYS A 65 -17.89 3.96 -22.61
CA LYS A 65 -19.28 3.56 -22.32
C LYS A 65 -19.41 2.05 -22.09
N ALA A 66 -20.40 1.67 -21.30
CA ALA A 66 -20.79 0.28 -21.10
C ALA A 66 -22.32 0.09 -21.11
N TRP A 67 -22.79 -0.93 -21.81
CA TRP A 67 -24.20 -1.30 -21.89
C TRP A 67 -24.39 -2.74 -21.44
N GLN A 68 -25.34 -2.97 -20.53
CA GLN A 68 -25.71 -4.30 -20.08
C GLN A 68 -27.00 -4.75 -20.78
N GLN A 69 -27.03 -5.99 -21.24
CA GLN A 69 -28.21 -6.73 -21.67
C GLN A 69 -28.39 -7.91 -20.72
N MET A 70 -29.61 -8.13 -20.24
CA MET A 70 -29.98 -9.29 -19.43
C MET A 70 -31.19 -9.97 -20.05
N GLU A 71 -31.15 -11.29 -20.15
CA GLU A 71 -32.21 -12.14 -20.66
C GLU A 71 -32.63 -13.13 -19.58
N PHE A 72 -33.93 -13.14 -19.28
CA PHE A 72 -34.55 -14.13 -18.38
C PHE A 72 -35.42 -15.07 -19.21
N ASN A 73 -35.16 -16.37 -19.10
CA ASN A 73 -35.93 -17.41 -19.74
C ASN A 73 -36.99 -17.97 -18.79
N ALA A 74 -38.08 -18.50 -19.35
CA ALA A 74 -39.18 -19.07 -18.58
C ALA A 74 -38.82 -20.34 -17.80
N ASP A 75 -37.70 -20.99 -18.14
CA ASP A 75 -37.20 -22.19 -17.47
C ASP A 75 -36.35 -21.91 -16.22
N GLY A 76 -36.24 -20.63 -15.80
CA GLY A 76 -35.41 -20.24 -14.67
C GLY A 76 -33.94 -20.07 -15.00
N THR A 77 -33.56 -20.09 -16.29
CA THR A 77 -32.20 -19.73 -16.74
C THR A 77 -32.16 -18.31 -17.28
N GLY A 78 -30.97 -17.73 -17.33
CA GLY A 78 -30.79 -16.44 -17.98
C GLY A 78 -29.36 -16.20 -18.42
N THR A 79 -29.18 -15.12 -19.17
CA THR A 79 -27.85 -14.64 -19.54
C THR A 79 -27.74 -13.16 -19.28
N THR A 80 -26.55 -12.70 -18.91
CA THR A 80 -26.22 -11.28 -18.87
C THR A 80 -24.99 -11.05 -19.71
N SER A 81 -25.01 -10.00 -20.52
CA SER A 81 -23.89 -9.55 -21.34
C SER A 81 -23.61 -8.08 -21.08
N ILE A 82 -22.37 -7.72 -20.80
CA ILE A 82 -21.93 -6.33 -20.67
C ILE A 82 -21.02 -6.03 -21.86
N TYR A 83 -21.38 -5.02 -22.63
CA TYR A 83 -20.62 -4.55 -23.79
C TYR A 83 -19.87 -3.29 -23.44
N TYR A 84 -18.60 -3.24 -23.79
CA TYR A 84 -17.73 -2.09 -23.61
C TYR A 84 -17.49 -1.44 -24.96
N LEU A 85 -17.74 -0.15 -25.06
CA LEU A 85 -17.80 0.55 -26.34
C LEU A 85 -16.81 1.69 -26.39
N ASN A 86 -16.06 1.80 -27.49
CA ASN A 86 -15.28 2.97 -27.84
C ASN A 86 -15.96 3.70 -29.00
N ASN A 87 -16.30 4.98 -28.83
CA ASN A 87 -17.05 5.78 -29.82
C ASN A 87 -18.28 5.04 -30.39
N ASP A 88 -19.06 4.41 -29.49
CA ASP A 88 -20.29 3.64 -29.76
C ASP A 88 -20.12 2.29 -30.50
N ASP A 89 -18.88 1.84 -30.74
CA ASP A 89 -18.60 0.50 -31.26
C ASP A 89 -18.11 -0.44 -30.15
N ALA A 90 -18.70 -1.63 -30.04
CA ALA A 90 -18.30 -2.60 -29.03
C ALA A 90 -16.87 -3.11 -29.30
N VAL A 91 -15.98 -2.92 -28.33
CA VAL A 91 -14.59 -3.38 -28.38
C VAL A 91 -14.34 -4.53 -27.42
N GLY A 92 -15.18 -4.71 -26.41
CA GLY A 92 -15.11 -5.83 -25.50
C GLY A 92 -16.47 -6.30 -25.00
N ARG A 93 -16.52 -7.51 -24.46
CA ARG A 93 -17.74 -8.10 -23.89
C ARG A 93 -17.43 -9.01 -22.70
N GLU A 94 -18.29 -8.94 -21.70
CA GLU A 94 -18.48 -9.96 -20.66
C GLU A 94 -19.79 -10.68 -20.91
N ARG A 95 -19.84 -12.00 -20.68
CA ARG A 95 -21.08 -12.79 -20.78
C ARG A 95 -21.11 -13.88 -19.71
N TYR A 96 -22.21 -13.96 -18.98
CA TYR A 96 -22.45 -15.00 -17.98
C TYR A 96 -23.78 -15.67 -18.23
N SER A 97 -23.82 -16.96 -17.93
CA SER A 97 -25.08 -17.67 -17.73
C SER A 97 -25.43 -17.64 -16.25
N PHE A 98 -26.71 -17.72 -15.93
CA PHE A 98 -27.14 -17.87 -14.56
C PHE A 98 -28.40 -18.71 -14.48
N THR A 99 -28.65 -19.27 -13.30
CA THR A 99 -29.98 -19.75 -12.92
C THR A 99 -30.61 -18.76 -11.96
N TYR A 100 -31.93 -18.67 -11.94
CA TYR A 100 -32.63 -17.73 -11.08
C TYR A 100 -33.96 -18.26 -10.56
N THR A 101 -34.37 -17.73 -9.41
CA THR A 101 -35.71 -17.87 -8.84
C THR A 101 -36.27 -16.49 -8.51
N ALA A 102 -37.57 -16.30 -8.73
CA ALA A 102 -38.24 -15.02 -8.53
C ALA A 102 -39.57 -15.22 -7.81
N THR A 103 -39.56 -15.04 -6.48
CA THR A 103 -40.71 -15.30 -5.61
C THR A 103 -40.96 -14.10 -4.72
N GLU A 104 -42.22 -13.67 -4.59
CA GLU A 104 -42.64 -12.58 -3.68
C GLU A 104 -41.84 -11.27 -3.83
N GLY A 105 -41.48 -10.91 -5.07
CA GLY A 105 -40.71 -9.68 -5.33
C GLY A 105 -39.23 -9.77 -4.97
N VAL A 106 -38.70 -10.98 -4.71
CA VAL A 106 -37.28 -11.25 -4.49
C VAL A 106 -36.75 -12.11 -5.64
N LEU A 107 -35.66 -11.66 -6.26
CA LEU A 107 -34.92 -12.34 -7.32
C LEU A 107 -33.63 -12.88 -6.70
N THR A 108 -33.42 -14.18 -6.80
CA THR A 108 -32.15 -14.83 -6.46
C THR A 108 -31.50 -15.31 -7.75
N MET A 109 -30.25 -14.93 -7.99
CA MET A 109 -29.47 -15.35 -9.15
C MET A 109 -28.23 -16.11 -8.70
N ASP A 110 -27.96 -17.24 -9.36
CA ASP A 110 -26.78 -18.06 -9.15
C ASP A 110 -25.94 -18.05 -10.44
N ILE A 111 -24.77 -17.43 -10.36
CA ILE A 111 -23.80 -17.30 -11.45
C ILE A 111 -22.65 -18.25 -11.12
N ALA A 112 -22.76 -19.48 -11.62
CA ALA A 112 -21.79 -20.54 -11.33
C ALA A 112 -20.37 -20.15 -11.77
N GLU A 113 -20.21 -19.45 -12.90
CA GLU A 113 -18.91 -18.99 -13.40
C GLU A 113 -18.23 -17.96 -12.48
N ARG A 114 -18.97 -17.33 -11.55
CA ARG A 114 -18.45 -16.41 -10.55
C ARG A 114 -18.47 -16.99 -9.13
N ASN A 115 -18.90 -18.24 -8.95
CA ASN A 115 -19.14 -18.83 -7.62
C ASN A 115 -19.93 -17.88 -6.70
N THR A 116 -20.90 -17.17 -7.27
CA THR A 116 -21.59 -16.06 -6.63
C THR A 116 -23.10 -16.30 -6.68
N LYS A 117 -23.75 -16.12 -5.54
CA LYS A 117 -25.20 -16.12 -5.41
C LYS A 117 -25.65 -14.74 -4.92
N THR A 118 -26.45 -14.04 -5.72
CA THR A 118 -26.91 -12.68 -5.44
C THR A 118 -28.41 -12.68 -5.22
N THR A 119 -28.90 -11.84 -4.29
CA THR A 119 -30.32 -11.69 -4.00
C THR A 119 -30.72 -10.22 -4.02
N ALA A 120 -31.71 -9.86 -4.82
CA ALA A 120 -32.22 -8.49 -4.93
C ALA A 120 -33.75 -8.46 -4.86
N ARG A 121 -34.32 -7.39 -4.32
CA ARG A 121 -35.75 -7.10 -4.52
C ARG A 121 -35.96 -6.62 -5.94
N TYR A 122 -37.02 -7.07 -6.61
CA TYR A 122 -37.34 -6.63 -7.95
C TYR A 122 -38.74 -6.00 -8.03
N THR A 123 -38.88 -5.03 -8.94
CA THR A 123 -40.17 -4.49 -9.37
C THR A 123 -40.19 -4.34 -10.88
N VAL A 124 -41.33 -4.68 -11.49
CA VAL A 124 -41.57 -4.53 -12.93
C VAL A 124 -42.78 -3.60 -13.09
N SER A 125 -42.60 -2.47 -13.77
CA SER A 125 -43.69 -1.54 -14.08
C SER A 125 -43.38 -0.76 -15.34
N ASP A 126 -44.38 -0.56 -16.21
CA ASP A 126 -44.27 0.26 -17.43
C ASP A 126 -43.04 -0.06 -18.31
N GLY A 127 -42.72 -1.35 -18.49
CA GLY A 127 -41.58 -1.78 -19.29
C GLY A 127 -40.22 -1.47 -18.66
N LYS A 128 -40.18 -1.22 -17.35
CA LYS A 128 -38.98 -1.00 -16.56
C LYS A 128 -38.85 -2.08 -15.48
N LEU A 129 -37.71 -2.76 -15.47
CA LEU A 129 -37.27 -3.64 -14.40
C LEU A 129 -36.39 -2.84 -13.45
N THR A 130 -36.60 -2.98 -12.16
CA THR A 130 -35.76 -2.37 -11.14
C THR A 130 -35.33 -3.44 -10.17
N LEU A 131 -34.02 -3.58 -9.96
CA LEU A 131 -33.41 -4.45 -8.97
C LEU A 131 -32.86 -3.60 -7.83
N THR A 132 -33.06 -4.01 -6.57
CA THR A 132 -32.68 -3.25 -5.38
C THR A 132 -32.09 -4.16 -4.32
N GLU A 133 -30.91 -3.81 -3.83
CA GLU A 133 -30.18 -4.50 -2.76
C GLU A 133 -29.55 -3.44 -1.85
N GLY A 134 -29.93 -3.43 -0.57
CA GLY A 134 -29.56 -2.34 0.34
C GLY A 134 -29.98 -0.96 -0.18
N ASP A 135 -29.02 -0.04 -0.27
CA ASP A 135 -29.20 1.33 -0.78
C ASP A 135 -28.96 1.44 -2.30
N HIS A 136 -28.75 0.32 -2.99
CA HIS A 136 -28.34 0.29 -4.39
C HIS A 136 -29.50 -0.13 -5.29
N GLN A 137 -29.55 0.44 -6.49
CA GLN A 137 -30.64 0.21 -7.43
C GLN A 137 -30.12 0.16 -8.87
N LEU A 138 -30.42 -0.91 -9.59
CA LEU A 138 -30.24 -1.02 -11.04
C LEU A 138 -31.59 -0.92 -11.73
N ALA A 139 -31.73 0.01 -12.66
CA ALA A 139 -32.93 0.20 -13.45
C ALA A 139 -32.68 -0.17 -14.91
N MET A 140 -33.42 -1.15 -15.41
CA MET A 140 -33.31 -1.66 -16.78
C MET A 140 -34.60 -1.39 -17.56
N GLN A 141 -34.46 -1.08 -18.83
CA GLN A 141 -35.57 -0.93 -19.77
C GLN A 141 -35.79 -2.24 -20.50
N LYS A 142 -37.04 -2.57 -20.81
CA LYS A 142 -37.36 -3.70 -21.68
C LYS A 142 -36.79 -3.43 -23.07
N MET A 143 -36.22 -4.46 -23.71
CA MET A 143 -35.57 -4.34 -25.01
C MET A 143 -36.51 -3.76 -26.07
N ASP A 144 -36.03 -2.74 -26.79
CA ASP A 144 -36.71 -2.12 -27.92
C ASP A 144 -35.98 -2.41 -29.24
N ASP A 145 -36.65 -2.15 -30.38
CA ASP A 145 -36.14 -2.45 -31.71
C ASP A 145 -34.83 -1.71 -32.07
N ALA A 146 -34.60 -0.54 -31.50
CA ALA A 146 -33.39 0.25 -31.77
C ALA A 146 -32.19 -0.38 -31.06
N LYS A 147 -32.33 -0.67 -29.75
CA LYS A 147 -31.28 -1.28 -28.95
C LYS A 147 -31.06 -2.76 -29.29
N ALA A 148 -32.10 -3.49 -29.66
CA ALA A 148 -31.96 -4.87 -30.14
C ALA A 148 -31.00 -4.96 -31.34
N LYS A 149 -31.05 -4.00 -32.27
CA LYS A 149 -30.12 -3.95 -33.43
C LYS A 149 -28.67 -3.71 -33.00
N ASP A 150 -28.45 -2.82 -32.04
CA ASP A 150 -27.11 -2.57 -31.50
C ASP A 150 -26.53 -3.84 -30.86
N PHE A 151 -27.28 -4.47 -29.94
CA PHE A 151 -26.85 -5.70 -29.27
C PHE A 151 -26.71 -6.89 -30.23
N ASP A 152 -27.57 -7.02 -31.24
CA ASP A 152 -27.44 -8.03 -32.29
C ASP A 152 -26.16 -7.84 -33.11
N ALA A 153 -25.82 -6.59 -33.44
CA ALA A 153 -24.59 -6.28 -34.17
C ALA A 153 -23.36 -6.60 -33.32
N TRP A 154 -23.37 -6.23 -32.04
CA TRP A 154 -22.26 -6.53 -31.13
C TRP A 154 -22.14 -8.03 -30.84
N ASN A 155 -23.26 -8.76 -30.71
CA ASN A 155 -23.28 -10.20 -30.48
C ASN A 155 -22.57 -10.99 -31.59
N ARG A 156 -22.62 -10.50 -32.84
CA ARG A 156 -22.02 -11.13 -34.03
C ARG A 156 -20.56 -10.74 -34.27
N LYS A 157 -19.96 -9.94 -33.40
CA LYS A 157 -18.59 -9.45 -33.58
C LYS A 157 -17.59 -10.46 -33.02
N ASP A 158 -16.78 -11.05 -33.91
CA ASP A 158 -15.85 -12.14 -33.56
C ASP A 158 -14.56 -11.66 -32.87
N ASN A 159 -14.23 -10.37 -32.97
CA ASN A 159 -12.97 -9.79 -32.45
C ASN A 159 -13.17 -8.94 -31.18
N LEU A 160 -14.17 -9.27 -30.36
CA LEU A 160 -14.35 -8.58 -29.06
C LEU A 160 -13.27 -9.02 -28.09
N VAL A 161 -12.61 -8.06 -27.45
CA VAL A 161 -11.70 -8.32 -26.34
C VAL A 161 -12.51 -8.89 -25.18
N ASN A 162 -12.11 -10.04 -24.66
CA ASN A 162 -12.67 -10.55 -23.42
C ASN A 162 -12.22 -9.63 -22.29
N VAL A 163 -13.15 -8.96 -21.60
CA VAL A 163 -12.76 -8.00 -20.57
C VAL A 163 -12.40 -8.78 -19.29
N PRO A 164 -11.14 -8.65 -18.80
CA PRO A 164 -10.69 -9.43 -17.65
C PRO A 164 -11.55 -9.13 -16.44
N GLN A 165 -12.01 -10.18 -15.76
CA GLN A 165 -12.80 -10.00 -14.55
C GLN A 165 -12.00 -9.33 -13.44
N PRO A 166 -12.64 -8.49 -12.61
CA PRO A 166 -12.03 -8.06 -11.38
C PRO A 166 -11.62 -9.27 -10.56
N ALA A 167 -10.33 -9.38 -10.25
CA ALA A 167 -9.88 -10.31 -9.23
C ALA A 167 -10.35 -9.83 -7.86
N ARG A 168 -10.37 -10.71 -6.86
CA ARG A 168 -10.55 -10.29 -5.46
C ARG A 168 -9.46 -9.30 -5.05
N TYR A 169 -8.20 -9.59 -5.39
CA TYR A 169 -7.07 -8.67 -5.21
C TYR A 169 -6.25 -8.52 -6.49
N THR A 170 -5.81 -7.29 -6.77
CA THR A 170 -4.63 -7.04 -7.60
C THR A 170 -3.54 -6.44 -6.73
N VAL A 171 -2.38 -7.09 -6.70
CA VAL A 171 -1.18 -6.64 -6.00
C VAL A 171 -0.25 -5.99 -7.01
N PHE A 172 -0.08 -4.69 -6.90
CA PHE A 172 0.89 -3.93 -7.64
C PHE A 172 2.24 -3.99 -6.95
N VAL A 173 3.29 -4.40 -7.65
CA VAL A 173 4.67 -4.43 -7.13
C VAL A 173 5.49 -3.45 -7.94
N TYR A 174 5.86 -2.35 -7.32
CA TYR A 174 6.55 -1.22 -7.95
C TYR A 174 7.87 -0.96 -7.25
N GLY A 175 8.97 -0.98 -8.00
CA GLY A 175 10.26 -0.79 -7.35
C GLY A 175 11.49 -0.74 -8.24
N ASN A 176 12.58 -0.44 -7.57
CA ASN A 176 13.96 -0.54 -8.01
C ASN A 176 14.80 -0.70 -6.76
N ALA A 177 15.74 -1.63 -6.79
CA ALA A 177 16.83 -1.63 -5.83
C ALA A 177 17.98 -2.42 -6.42
N GLY A 178 19.15 -1.82 -6.42
CA GLY A 178 20.31 -2.41 -7.04
C GLY A 178 21.09 -3.37 -6.20
N GLY A 179 22.28 -3.68 -6.70
CA GLY A 179 23.14 -4.68 -6.09
C GLY A 179 22.40 -6.02 -5.97
N THR A 180 22.38 -6.59 -4.77
CA THR A 180 21.73 -7.89 -4.49
C THR A 180 20.21 -7.86 -4.52
N MET A 181 19.57 -6.69 -4.49
CA MET A 181 18.11 -6.57 -4.43
C MET A 181 17.40 -6.98 -5.73
N ASP A 182 18.05 -6.84 -6.89
CA ASP A 182 17.56 -7.38 -8.16
C ASP A 182 17.40 -8.91 -8.08
N ALA A 183 18.35 -9.61 -7.46
CA ALA A 183 18.23 -11.05 -7.23
C ALA A 183 17.17 -11.38 -6.17
N ILE A 184 17.02 -10.55 -5.13
CA ILE A 184 16.04 -10.77 -4.07
C ILE A 184 14.61 -10.70 -4.61
N ILE A 185 14.28 -9.78 -5.51
CA ILE A 185 12.92 -9.74 -6.08
C ILE A 185 12.65 -10.94 -7.00
N GLU A 186 13.65 -11.36 -7.78
CA GLU A 186 13.52 -12.48 -8.71
C GLU A 186 13.35 -13.81 -7.97
N TYR A 187 14.33 -14.19 -7.13
CA TYR A 187 14.34 -15.47 -6.43
C TYR A 187 13.47 -15.47 -5.17
N GLY A 188 13.41 -14.33 -4.49
CA GLY A 188 12.72 -14.16 -3.21
C GLY A 188 11.22 -13.95 -3.35
N PHE A 189 10.76 -13.44 -4.51
CA PHE A 189 9.36 -13.18 -4.79
C PHE A 189 8.87 -13.84 -6.08
N TRP A 190 9.33 -13.41 -7.26
CA TRP A 190 8.73 -13.84 -8.54
C TRP A 190 8.72 -15.36 -8.72
N GLU A 191 9.88 -16.02 -8.62
CA GLU A 191 9.99 -17.47 -8.82
C GLU A 191 9.18 -18.27 -7.78
N LYS A 192 9.08 -17.77 -6.53
CA LYS A 192 8.38 -18.47 -5.45
C LYS A 192 6.87 -18.39 -5.56
N ILE A 193 6.34 -17.20 -5.87
CA ILE A 193 4.89 -16.99 -5.88
C ILE A 193 4.24 -17.44 -7.20
N GLN A 194 5.00 -17.43 -8.30
CA GLN A 194 4.50 -17.68 -9.64
C GLN A 194 3.60 -18.91 -9.74
N SER A 195 4.09 -20.06 -9.27
CA SER A 195 3.40 -21.34 -9.40
C SER A 195 2.08 -21.42 -8.63
N LEU A 196 1.82 -20.46 -7.73
CA LEU A 196 0.60 -20.37 -6.92
C LEU A 196 -0.47 -19.48 -7.57
N LEU A 197 -0.10 -18.63 -8.53
CA LEU A 197 -0.98 -17.65 -9.18
C LEU A 197 -1.74 -18.27 -10.37
N LYS A 198 -2.61 -19.24 -10.06
CA LYS A 198 -3.40 -19.99 -11.06
C LYS A 198 -4.80 -19.44 -11.29
N ASP A 199 -5.37 -18.81 -10.27
CA ASP A 199 -6.74 -18.29 -10.31
C ASP A 199 -6.73 -16.78 -10.50
N HIS A 200 -6.95 -16.36 -11.76
CA HIS A 200 -6.98 -14.96 -12.15
C HIS A 200 -8.17 -14.19 -11.55
N ASN A 201 -9.18 -14.87 -10.99
CA ASN A 201 -10.28 -14.20 -10.28
C ASN A 201 -9.98 -14.02 -8.79
N ASN A 202 -8.92 -14.64 -8.26
CA ASN A 202 -8.56 -14.55 -6.85
C ASN A 202 -7.51 -13.46 -6.59
N VAL A 203 -6.24 -13.72 -6.94
CA VAL A 203 -5.15 -12.74 -6.76
C VAL A 203 -4.37 -12.63 -8.04
N ARG A 204 -4.24 -11.41 -8.54
CA ARG A 204 -3.36 -11.06 -9.66
C ARG A 204 -2.19 -10.23 -9.15
N VAL A 205 -1.02 -10.38 -9.78
CA VAL A 205 0.19 -9.65 -9.43
C VAL A 205 0.69 -8.92 -10.67
N VAL A 206 0.88 -7.61 -10.59
CA VAL A 206 1.46 -6.80 -11.67
C VAL A 206 2.76 -6.18 -11.19
N CYS A 207 3.84 -6.51 -11.87
CA CYS A 207 5.18 -6.03 -11.56
C CYS A 207 5.55 -4.89 -12.51
N PHE A 208 6.06 -3.79 -11.95
CA PHE A 208 6.79 -2.74 -12.66
C PHE A 208 8.12 -2.53 -11.95
N TYR A 209 9.19 -3.02 -12.56
CA TYR A 209 10.50 -3.06 -11.94
C TYR A 209 11.56 -2.52 -12.89
N LYS A 210 12.44 -1.67 -12.37
CA LYS A 210 13.61 -1.18 -13.11
C LYS A 210 14.86 -1.79 -12.50
N TYR A 211 15.69 -2.38 -13.34
CA TYR A 211 16.98 -2.93 -12.92
C TYR A 211 18.00 -1.81 -12.70
N SER A 212 18.76 -1.88 -11.63
CA SER A 212 19.67 -0.80 -11.24
C SER A 212 20.94 -0.76 -12.10
N LYS A 213 21.83 0.19 -11.78
CA LYS A 213 23.21 0.16 -12.29
C LYS A 213 23.95 -1.05 -11.75
N LYS A 214 24.85 -1.60 -12.56
CA LYS A 214 25.91 -2.50 -12.09
C LYS A 214 26.82 -1.71 -11.12
N PRO A 215 27.08 -2.21 -9.90
CA PRO A 215 28.01 -1.57 -8.98
C PRO A 215 29.40 -1.38 -9.62
N SER A 216 30.11 -0.32 -9.25
CA SER A 216 31.44 0.00 -9.80
C SER A 216 32.55 -0.94 -9.32
N ASP A 217 32.29 -1.78 -8.31
CA ASP A 217 33.24 -2.78 -7.80
C ASP A 217 32.91 -4.17 -8.36
N GLU A 218 33.89 -4.84 -8.99
CA GLU A 218 33.73 -6.15 -9.66
C GLU A 218 33.31 -7.27 -8.70
N LYS A 219 33.47 -7.09 -7.38
CA LYS A 219 33.01 -8.06 -6.36
C LYS A 219 31.49 -8.12 -6.20
N ASN A 220 30.77 -7.07 -6.60
CA ASN A 220 29.31 -7.00 -6.59
C ASN A 220 28.80 -6.97 -8.04
N SER A 221 28.89 -8.10 -8.74
CA SER A 221 28.29 -8.25 -10.06
C SER A 221 26.77 -8.03 -9.99
N HIS A 222 26.20 -7.40 -11.04
CA HIS A 222 24.75 -7.38 -11.27
C HIS A 222 24.19 -8.81 -11.15
N PRO A 223 23.42 -9.14 -10.10
CA PRO A 223 22.96 -10.50 -9.86
C PRO A 223 21.57 -10.76 -10.47
N GLY A 224 20.94 -9.74 -11.07
CA GLY A 224 19.69 -9.87 -11.80
C GLY A 224 19.82 -10.83 -12.99
N LYS A 225 18.84 -11.71 -13.13
CA LYS A 225 18.78 -12.83 -14.08
C LYS A 225 18.00 -12.50 -15.34
N TYR A 226 16.90 -11.74 -15.22
CA TYR A 226 15.89 -11.68 -16.27
C TYR A 226 15.91 -10.41 -17.14
N ALA A 227 16.64 -9.36 -16.75
CA ALA A 227 16.87 -8.21 -17.62
C ALA A 227 18.20 -7.51 -17.34
N ASP A 228 18.61 -6.62 -18.26
CA ASP A 228 19.87 -5.90 -18.17
C ASP A 228 19.77 -4.67 -17.25
N PRO A 229 20.90 -4.20 -16.68
CA PRO A 229 20.95 -2.92 -15.99
C PRO A 229 20.28 -1.77 -16.77
N GLY A 230 19.32 -1.09 -16.12
CA GLY A 230 18.56 0.03 -16.67
C GLY A 230 17.33 -0.34 -17.49
N ASP A 231 17.10 -1.64 -17.74
CA ASP A 231 15.85 -2.12 -18.35
C ASP A 231 14.67 -1.94 -17.39
N ILE A 232 13.49 -1.71 -17.98
CA ILE A 232 12.21 -1.73 -17.27
C ILE A 232 11.42 -2.95 -17.72
N VAL A 233 10.88 -3.69 -16.76
CA VAL A 233 9.94 -4.79 -17.00
C VAL A 233 8.59 -4.40 -16.43
N TRP A 234 7.54 -4.58 -17.23
CA TRP A 234 6.15 -4.37 -16.83
C TRP A 234 5.29 -5.55 -17.30
N PHE A 235 4.87 -6.40 -16.38
CA PHE A 235 4.18 -7.63 -16.73
C PHE A 235 3.24 -8.10 -15.61
N GLU A 236 2.25 -8.91 -15.98
CA GLU A 236 1.47 -9.70 -15.02
C GLU A 236 2.24 -10.99 -14.71
N LEU A 237 2.46 -11.26 -13.43
CA LEU A 237 3.01 -12.52 -12.96
C LEU A 237 1.85 -13.51 -12.71
N ASN A 238 1.90 -14.66 -13.39
CA ASN A 238 0.99 -15.79 -13.23
C ASN A 238 1.73 -17.11 -13.48
N ASP A 239 1.05 -18.24 -13.27
CA ASP A 239 1.63 -19.59 -13.38
C ASP A 239 2.14 -19.94 -14.79
N THR A 240 1.79 -19.16 -15.81
CA THR A 240 2.23 -19.34 -17.21
C THR A 240 3.25 -18.29 -17.68
N THR A 241 3.54 -17.27 -16.88
CA THR A 241 4.50 -16.21 -17.24
C THR A 241 5.87 -16.81 -17.56
N ASN A 242 6.43 -16.56 -18.75
CA ASN A 242 7.80 -16.98 -19.02
C ASN A 242 8.77 -15.90 -18.53
N LEU A 243 9.34 -16.08 -17.34
CA LEU A 243 10.28 -15.14 -16.72
C LEU A 243 11.51 -14.87 -17.61
N GLU A 244 12.00 -15.85 -18.37
CA GLU A 244 13.12 -15.67 -19.33
C GLU A 244 12.78 -14.69 -20.46
N ASN A 245 11.50 -14.42 -20.69
CA ASN A 245 11.01 -13.56 -21.77
C ASN A 245 10.44 -12.22 -21.30
N ILE A 246 10.39 -11.92 -20.00
CA ILE A 246 9.76 -10.68 -19.50
C ILE A 246 10.43 -9.42 -20.05
N ARG A 247 11.75 -9.49 -20.31
CA ARG A 247 12.51 -8.41 -20.96
C ARG A 247 11.93 -8.05 -22.33
N ASN A 248 11.36 -9.00 -23.05
CA ASN A 248 10.79 -8.79 -24.39
C ASN A 248 9.47 -8.00 -24.34
N GLY A 249 8.84 -7.88 -23.17
CA GLY A 249 7.69 -7.01 -22.93
C GLY A 249 8.07 -5.60 -22.46
N GLY A 250 9.34 -5.35 -22.15
CA GLY A 250 9.83 -4.05 -21.68
C GLY A 250 9.99 -3.03 -22.81
N LEU A 251 10.07 -1.75 -22.45
CA LEU A 251 10.19 -0.63 -23.40
C LEU A 251 11.40 -0.77 -24.35
N GLN A 252 12.51 -1.30 -23.82
CA GLN A 252 13.72 -1.60 -24.56
C GLN A 252 13.50 -2.53 -25.76
N ALA A 253 12.58 -3.50 -25.66
CA ALA A 253 12.31 -4.46 -26.73
C ALA A 253 11.62 -3.82 -27.95
N TYR A 254 10.98 -2.66 -27.75
CA TYR A 254 10.27 -1.92 -28.80
C TYR A 254 11.09 -0.74 -29.36
N GLY A 255 12.40 -0.70 -29.08
CA GLY A 255 13.31 0.35 -29.57
C GLY A 255 13.34 1.62 -28.71
N TYR A 256 12.71 1.61 -27.54
CA TYR A 256 12.69 2.75 -26.59
C TYR A 256 13.72 2.59 -25.46
N GLU A 257 14.89 2.03 -25.76
CA GLU A 257 15.92 1.74 -24.75
C GLU A 257 16.41 3.01 -24.03
N LYS A 258 16.56 4.12 -24.78
CA LYS A 258 17.01 5.39 -24.21
C LYS A 258 15.97 5.98 -23.26
N GLU A 259 14.70 5.91 -23.65
CA GLU A 259 13.55 6.38 -22.88
C GLU A 259 13.34 5.52 -21.64
N ALA A 260 13.49 4.20 -21.72
CA ALA A 260 13.42 3.29 -20.57
C ALA A 260 14.48 3.64 -19.52
N LYS A 261 15.72 3.85 -19.96
CA LYS A 261 16.82 4.25 -19.08
C LYS A 261 16.59 5.63 -18.47
N ALA A 262 16.11 6.60 -19.25
CA ALA A 262 15.83 7.96 -18.79
C ALA A 262 14.56 8.07 -17.92
N MET A 263 13.63 7.11 -17.99
CA MET A 263 12.40 7.12 -17.20
C MET A 263 12.72 7.05 -15.72
N LYS A 264 12.14 7.97 -14.95
CA LYS A 264 12.32 8.06 -13.50
C LYS A 264 11.22 7.30 -12.79
N LEU A 265 11.59 6.31 -11.99
CA LEU A 265 10.65 5.60 -11.12
C LEU A 265 10.16 6.46 -9.96
N CYS A 266 10.98 7.41 -9.53
CA CYS A 266 10.64 8.37 -8.49
C CYS A 266 9.83 9.57 -8.98
N ASP A 267 9.37 9.57 -10.25
CA ASP A 267 8.41 10.57 -10.74
C ASP A 267 6.97 10.16 -10.34
N PRO A 268 6.22 11.00 -9.61
CA PRO A 268 4.81 10.78 -9.26
C PRO A 268 3.93 10.43 -10.47
N LYS A 269 4.25 10.95 -11.66
CA LYS A 269 3.50 10.65 -12.88
C LYS A 269 3.74 9.23 -13.36
N THR A 270 4.96 8.70 -13.21
CA THR A 270 5.27 7.30 -13.52
C THR A 270 4.47 6.39 -12.59
N VAL A 271 4.47 6.69 -11.28
CA VAL A 271 3.69 5.95 -10.28
C VAL A 271 2.19 5.99 -10.60
N SER A 272 1.64 7.18 -10.86
CA SER A 272 0.23 7.35 -11.20
C SER A 272 -0.15 6.62 -12.50
N ALA A 273 0.69 6.68 -13.53
CA ALA A 273 0.47 5.99 -14.79
C ALA A 273 0.52 4.48 -14.63
N PHE A 274 1.46 3.96 -13.83
CA PHE A 274 1.54 2.55 -13.51
C PHE A 274 0.28 2.06 -12.79
N ILE A 275 -0.17 2.75 -11.74
CA ILE A 275 -1.38 2.39 -11.00
C ILE A 275 -2.59 2.42 -11.93
N GLN A 276 -2.76 3.50 -12.71
CA GLN A 276 -3.86 3.64 -13.66
C GLN A 276 -3.87 2.48 -14.67
N ILE A 277 -2.80 2.33 -15.46
CA ILE A 277 -2.75 1.33 -16.52
C ILE A 277 -2.85 -0.08 -15.95
N SER A 278 -2.15 -0.38 -14.84
CA SER A 278 -2.20 -1.69 -14.19
C SER A 278 -3.59 -2.02 -13.66
N SER A 279 -4.31 -1.05 -13.11
CA SER A 279 -5.70 -1.24 -12.67
C SER A 279 -6.67 -1.49 -13.83
N LEU A 280 -6.37 -0.98 -15.04
CA LEU A 280 -7.18 -1.21 -16.24
C LEU A 280 -6.93 -2.60 -16.85
N VAL A 281 -5.68 -3.09 -16.84
CA VAL A 281 -5.33 -4.41 -17.40
C VAL A 281 -5.55 -5.55 -16.40
N CYS A 282 -5.41 -5.25 -15.11
CA CYS A 282 -5.62 -6.16 -14.00
C CYS A 282 -6.64 -5.58 -13.01
N PRO A 283 -7.92 -5.48 -13.40
CA PRO A 283 -8.96 -4.99 -12.51
C PRO A 283 -9.11 -5.89 -11.29
N ALA A 284 -9.50 -5.30 -10.16
CA ALA A 284 -9.81 -6.01 -8.93
C ALA A 284 -10.80 -5.25 -8.05
N GLU A 285 -11.43 -5.98 -7.12
CA GLU A 285 -12.25 -5.41 -6.05
C GLU A 285 -11.39 -4.62 -5.04
N GLN A 286 -10.19 -5.14 -4.78
CA GLN A 286 -9.26 -4.60 -3.81
C GLN A 286 -7.88 -4.47 -4.45
N TYR A 287 -7.21 -3.36 -4.19
CA TYR A 287 -5.86 -3.11 -4.70
C TYR A 287 -4.87 -3.03 -3.55
N VAL A 288 -3.76 -3.76 -3.68
CA VAL A 288 -2.59 -3.61 -2.82
C VAL A 288 -1.52 -2.89 -3.61
N PHE A 289 -0.90 -1.87 -3.00
CA PHE A 289 0.27 -1.24 -3.57
C PHE A 289 1.51 -1.59 -2.76
N SER A 290 2.29 -2.54 -3.28
CA SER A 290 3.59 -2.91 -2.74
C SER A 290 4.68 -2.06 -3.36
N ILE A 291 5.45 -1.44 -2.49
CA ILE A 291 6.62 -0.65 -2.82
C ILE A 291 7.84 -1.47 -2.45
N TRP A 292 8.78 -1.57 -3.39
CA TRP A 292 9.95 -2.42 -3.27
C TRP A 292 11.23 -1.61 -3.48
N GLY A 293 12.09 -1.59 -2.47
CA GLY A 293 13.46 -1.09 -2.61
C GLY A 293 14.02 -0.48 -1.34
N HIS A 294 14.98 0.44 -1.50
CA HIS A 294 15.53 1.16 -0.37
C HIS A 294 14.55 2.24 0.13
N GLY A 295 14.49 2.39 1.45
CA GLY A 295 13.76 3.44 2.12
C GLY A 295 14.66 4.12 3.15
N THR A 296 14.54 5.44 3.27
CA THR A 296 15.41 6.26 4.13
C THR A 296 14.66 6.91 5.29
N GLY A 297 13.32 6.84 5.28
CA GLY A 297 12.46 7.50 6.24
C GLY A 297 12.42 9.02 6.03
N LEU A 298 12.15 9.77 7.10
CA LEU A 298 12.28 11.23 7.10
C LEU A 298 13.71 11.68 7.44
N ASN A 299 14.40 12.34 6.52
CA ASN A 299 15.63 13.08 6.79
C ASN A 299 15.33 14.56 7.08
N PRO A 300 15.46 15.02 8.34
CA PRO A 300 15.09 16.38 8.72
C PRO A 300 15.90 17.49 8.04
N MET A 301 17.06 17.17 7.47
CA MET A 301 17.98 18.12 6.84
C MET A 301 17.81 18.22 5.32
N ASN A 302 17.21 17.19 4.73
CA ASN A 302 17.12 17.01 3.30
C ASN A 302 15.68 16.78 2.82
N ASP A 303 14.65 16.89 3.65
CA ASP A 303 13.30 16.55 3.20
C ASP A 303 12.45 17.78 2.94
N VAL A 304 12.32 18.17 1.67
CA VAL A 304 11.38 19.22 1.22
C VAL A 304 10.20 18.56 0.53
N PRO A 305 8.94 18.79 0.97
CA PRO A 305 7.79 18.25 0.23
C PRO A 305 7.68 18.85 -1.17
N GLY A 306 7.44 18.01 -2.17
CA GLY A 306 7.10 18.46 -3.52
C GLY A 306 8.29 19.08 -4.26
N LYS A 307 9.46 18.43 -4.20
CA LYS A 307 10.70 18.84 -4.88
C LYS A 307 10.53 19.24 -6.37
N TYR A 308 9.50 18.76 -7.06
CA TYR A 308 9.21 19.16 -8.45
C TYR A 308 8.59 20.57 -8.60
N GLU A 309 8.25 21.26 -7.51
CA GLU A 309 7.78 22.65 -7.51
C GLU A 309 8.93 23.67 -7.31
N ASP A 310 10.10 23.24 -6.82
CA ASP A 310 11.31 24.05 -6.66
C ASP A 310 12.57 23.36 -7.23
N PRO A 311 13.08 23.79 -8.41
CA PRO A 311 14.28 23.22 -9.03
C PRO A 311 15.56 23.28 -8.17
N ALA A 312 15.60 24.11 -7.12
CA ALA A 312 16.73 24.16 -6.19
C ALA A 312 16.73 23.02 -5.15
N ALA A 313 15.64 22.25 -5.03
CA ALA A 313 15.44 21.18 -4.05
C ALA A 313 15.52 19.75 -4.65
N ALA A 314 16.07 19.60 -5.86
CA ALA A 314 16.03 18.33 -6.61
C ALA A 314 16.68 17.11 -5.92
N SER A 315 17.55 17.32 -4.92
CA SER A 315 18.25 16.27 -4.17
C SER A 315 17.68 16.01 -2.75
N ALA A 316 16.50 16.53 -2.44
CA ALA A 316 15.93 16.57 -1.09
C ALA A 316 14.57 15.84 -0.98
N THR A 317 14.47 14.67 -0.33
CA THR A 317 13.22 13.91 -0.21
C THR A 317 13.12 12.93 0.96
N ARG A 318 11.89 12.75 1.48
CA ARG A 318 11.46 11.62 2.34
C ARG A 318 11.51 10.30 1.56
N GLY A 319 12.69 9.75 1.33
CA GLY A 319 12.88 8.65 0.38
C GLY A 319 12.05 7.43 0.67
N VAL A 320 11.00 7.27 -0.13
CA VAL A 320 10.16 6.07 -0.15
C VAL A 320 10.72 5.03 -1.10
N ILE A 321 11.30 5.47 -2.22
CA ILE A 321 11.98 4.63 -3.23
C ILE A 321 13.14 5.45 -3.80
N ALA A 322 14.34 4.88 -3.84
CA ALA A 322 15.46 5.45 -4.59
C ALA A 322 15.50 4.87 -6.03
N ASP A 323 15.56 5.73 -7.05
CA ASP A 323 15.87 5.31 -8.43
C ASP A 323 17.40 5.28 -8.59
N GLU A 324 18.02 4.15 -8.25
CA GLU A 324 19.48 3.99 -8.29
C GLU A 324 20.06 4.07 -9.70
N TRP A 325 19.21 3.99 -10.73
CA TRP A 325 19.62 4.24 -12.09
C TRP A 325 19.76 5.75 -12.38
N ASN A 326 18.76 6.56 -12.02
CA ASN A 326 18.75 8.00 -12.28
C ASN A 326 19.27 8.81 -11.09
N GLU A 327 20.59 8.75 -10.87
CA GLU A 327 21.30 9.58 -9.88
C GLU A 327 20.82 9.40 -8.42
N SER A 328 20.17 8.26 -8.12
CA SER A 328 19.59 7.98 -6.81
C SER A 328 18.54 9.03 -6.39
N GLU A 329 17.82 9.61 -7.36
CA GLU A 329 16.67 10.44 -7.05
C GLU A 329 15.61 9.62 -6.30
N GLU A 330 15.08 10.16 -5.23
CA GLU A 330 14.17 9.47 -4.33
C GLU A 330 12.74 10.00 -4.48
N LEU A 331 11.71 9.16 -4.37
CA LEU A 331 10.29 9.59 -4.33
C LEU A 331 9.95 10.01 -2.90
N ASP A 332 9.38 11.20 -2.70
CA ASP A 332 8.94 11.60 -1.36
C ASP A 332 7.51 11.09 -1.01
N MET A 333 7.16 11.12 0.28
CA MET A 333 5.86 10.61 0.73
C MET A 333 4.65 11.48 0.31
N TYR A 334 4.83 12.80 0.16
CA TYR A 334 3.80 13.70 -0.37
C TYR A 334 3.54 13.44 -1.86
N GLU A 335 4.61 13.23 -2.61
CA GLU A 335 4.64 12.83 -4.00
C GLU A 335 3.95 11.48 -4.23
N LEU A 336 4.26 10.48 -3.40
CA LEU A 336 3.56 9.19 -3.40
C LEU A 336 2.07 9.35 -3.11
N SER A 337 1.71 10.10 -2.06
CA SER A 337 0.32 10.40 -1.71
C SER A 337 -0.41 11.07 -2.88
N THR A 338 0.24 12.02 -3.55
CA THR A 338 -0.29 12.72 -4.72
C THR A 338 -0.45 11.79 -5.91
N ALA A 339 0.52 10.91 -6.18
CA ALA A 339 0.47 9.94 -7.27
C ALA A 339 -0.69 8.95 -7.10
N ILE A 340 -0.87 8.40 -5.90
CA ILE A 340 -1.98 7.48 -5.58
C ILE A 340 -3.34 8.18 -5.79
N ARG A 341 -3.49 9.42 -5.30
CA ARG A 341 -4.73 10.20 -5.50
C ARG A 341 -4.99 10.51 -6.97
N SER A 342 -3.93 10.86 -7.71
CA SER A 342 -4.00 11.19 -9.13
C SER A 342 -4.32 9.97 -9.99
N ALA A 343 -3.97 8.76 -9.51
CA ALA A 343 -4.30 7.53 -10.19
C ALA A 343 -5.81 7.23 -10.24
N GLY A 344 -6.63 7.93 -9.44
CA GLY A 344 -8.08 7.76 -9.45
C GLY A 344 -8.58 6.55 -8.66
N LEU A 345 -7.70 5.80 -7.99
CA LEU A 345 -8.11 4.82 -7.00
C LEU A 345 -8.59 5.57 -5.75
N ASN A 346 -9.89 5.45 -5.45
CA ASN A 346 -10.50 6.16 -4.32
C ASN A 346 -9.93 5.72 -2.96
N ARG A 347 -9.48 4.47 -2.87
CA ARG A 347 -8.89 3.86 -1.66
C ARG A 347 -8.20 2.55 -2.04
N LEU A 348 -7.00 2.32 -1.53
CA LEU A 348 -6.31 1.04 -1.58
C LEU A 348 -6.76 0.17 -0.40
N ASN A 349 -6.67 -1.15 -0.54
CA ASN A 349 -6.81 -2.01 0.63
C ASN A 349 -5.56 -1.90 1.51
N THR A 350 -4.39 -2.11 0.92
CA THR A 350 -3.11 -2.13 1.65
C THR A 350 -2.05 -1.36 0.88
N ILE A 351 -1.25 -0.56 1.61
CA ILE A 351 0.07 -0.13 1.13
C ILE A 351 1.11 -0.98 1.86
N PHE A 352 1.92 -1.71 1.11
CA PHE A 352 2.89 -2.66 1.64
C PHE A 352 4.31 -2.15 1.37
N PHE A 353 5.03 -1.73 2.41
CA PHE A 353 6.40 -1.27 2.28
C PHE A 353 7.37 -2.43 2.47
N HIS A 354 8.01 -2.86 1.38
CA HIS A 354 9.22 -3.69 1.42
C HIS A 354 10.45 -2.77 1.39
N ASN A 355 10.50 -1.86 2.37
CA ASN A 355 11.50 -0.81 2.49
C ASN A 355 11.81 -0.58 3.98
N CYS A 356 13.04 -0.15 4.25
CA CYS A 356 13.48 0.24 5.59
C CYS A 356 12.77 1.52 6.07
N LEU A 357 12.59 1.66 7.39
CA LEU A 357 12.26 2.93 8.07
C LEU A 357 10.92 3.59 7.66
N MET A 358 9.99 2.82 7.06
CA MET A 358 8.68 3.34 6.65
C MET A 358 7.65 3.39 7.78
N GLY A 359 7.91 2.72 8.91
CA GLY A 359 7.12 2.73 10.15
C GLY A 359 7.32 4.02 10.96
N ASN A 360 7.26 5.17 10.29
CA ASN A 360 7.53 6.49 10.85
C ASN A 360 6.26 7.36 10.85
N MET A 361 5.98 8.07 11.95
CA MET A 361 4.75 8.85 12.11
C MET A 361 4.64 10.00 11.10
N GLU A 362 5.72 10.69 10.78
CA GLU A 362 5.74 11.75 9.78
C GLU A 362 5.38 11.23 8.39
N THR A 363 5.85 10.03 8.07
CA THR A 363 5.59 9.33 6.81
C THR A 363 4.15 8.78 6.75
N LEU A 364 3.74 7.97 7.73
CA LEU A 364 2.44 7.29 7.72
C LEU A 364 1.26 8.24 7.86
N THR A 365 1.47 9.41 8.47
CA THR A 365 0.42 10.44 8.58
C THR A 365 0.01 11.00 7.21
N GLU A 366 0.92 11.08 6.23
CA GLU A 366 0.63 11.58 4.86
C GLU A 366 -0.24 10.61 4.05
N LEU A 367 -0.19 9.32 4.40
CA LEU A 367 -0.96 8.26 3.75
C LEU A 367 -2.31 8.01 4.41
N ARG A 368 -2.63 8.74 5.48
CA ARG A 368 -3.89 8.59 6.19
C ARG A 368 -5.07 8.78 5.23
N GLY A 369 -5.96 7.79 5.22
CA GLY A 369 -7.14 7.77 4.36
C GLY A 369 -6.90 7.36 2.91
N LEU A 370 -5.68 6.97 2.52
CA LEU A 370 -5.39 6.40 1.20
C LEU A 370 -5.52 4.88 1.14
N SER A 371 -5.38 4.20 2.27
CA SER A 371 -5.58 2.75 2.37
C SER A 371 -6.35 2.37 3.62
N ASP A 372 -6.88 1.14 3.70
CA ASP A 372 -7.37 0.55 4.96
C ASP A 372 -6.23 0.17 5.89
N TYR A 373 -5.18 -0.40 5.30
CA TYR A 373 -4.03 -0.94 6.00
C TYR A 373 -2.71 -0.41 5.45
N ILE A 374 -1.72 -0.34 6.33
CA ILE A 374 -0.31 -0.18 5.97
C ILE A 374 0.48 -1.32 6.60
N VAL A 375 1.41 -1.89 5.85
CA VAL A 375 2.39 -2.86 6.33
C VAL A 375 3.78 -2.23 6.25
N ALA A 376 4.45 -2.03 7.39
CA ALA A 376 5.70 -1.28 7.45
C ALA A 376 6.62 -1.70 8.61
N SER A 377 7.92 -1.42 8.47
CA SER A 377 8.96 -1.57 9.49
C SER A 377 9.44 -0.20 9.96
N ALA A 378 9.58 -0.01 11.27
CA ALA A 378 10.26 1.16 11.82
C ALA A 378 11.79 1.00 11.83
N HIS A 379 12.31 -0.23 11.70
CA HIS A 379 13.74 -0.57 11.61
C HIS A 379 14.25 -0.66 10.15
N LEU A 380 15.55 -0.94 10.03
CA LEU A 380 16.11 -1.50 8.80
C LEU A 380 15.50 -2.88 8.56
N LEU A 381 14.91 -3.07 7.39
CA LEU A 381 14.24 -4.30 7.03
C LEU A 381 15.27 -5.32 6.53
N SER A 382 15.48 -6.40 7.28
CA SER A 382 16.16 -7.59 6.75
C SER A 382 15.10 -8.52 6.14
N SER A 383 15.14 -8.75 4.83
CA SER A 383 14.24 -9.68 4.14
C SER A 383 14.81 -10.15 2.80
N GLY A 384 14.71 -11.45 2.54
CA GLY A 384 15.01 -12.08 1.26
C GLY A 384 13.80 -12.19 0.33
N GLY A 385 12.83 -11.28 0.46
CA GLY A 385 11.59 -11.23 -0.33
C GLY A 385 10.45 -12.10 0.21
N GLU A 386 10.70 -12.92 1.24
CA GLU A 386 9.71 -13.82 1.84
C GLU A 386 8.51 -13.11 2.43
N LEU A 387 8.66 -11.87 2.93
CA LEU A 387 7.53 -11.09 3.47
C LEU A 387 6.45 -10.84 2.42
N LEU A 388 6.81 -10.31 1.23
CA LEU A 388 5.82 -10.10 0.17
C LEU A 388 5.29 -11.42 -0.39
N THR A 389 6.16 -12.42 -0.54
CA THR A 389 5.76 -13.77 -1.00
C THR A 389 4.68 -14.38 -0.11
N GLU A 390 4.93 -14.42 1.20
CA GLU A 390 3.98 -15.04 2.14
C GLU A 390 2.75 -14.15 2.38
N TYR A 391 2.85 -12.83 2.21
CA TYR A 391 1.67 -11.96 2.15
C TYR A 391 0.76 -12.30 0.97
N VAL A 392 1.29 -12.34 -0.26
CA VAL A 392 0.50 -12.68 -1.47
C VAL A 392 -0.06 -14.10 -1.36
N ARG A 393 0.72 -15.04 -0.85
CA ARG A 393 0.25 -16.40 -0.57
C ARG A 393 -0.85 -16.43 0.50
N GLY A 394 -0.72 -15.62 1.53
CA GLY A 394 -1.77 -15.41 2.54
C GLY A 394 -3.05 -14.87 1.93
N LEU A 395 -2.98 -13.90 1.00
CA LEU A 395 -4.15 -13.40 0.28
C LEU A 395 -4.82 -14.51 -0.54
N LEU A 396 -4.03 -15.34 -1.24
CA LEU A 396 -4.56 -16.48 -2.00
C LEU A 396 -5.33 -17.46 -1.09
N GLU A 397 -4.75 -17.81 0.07
CA GLU A 397 -5.26 -18.84 0.97
C GLU A 397 -6.36 -18.36 1.94
N LYS A 398 -6.31 -17.10 2.40
CA LYS A 398 -7.17 -16.56 3.47
C LYS A 398 -8.20 -15.56 2.96
N GLY A 399 -7.88 -14.84 1.89
CA GLY A 399 -8.81 -13.91 1.25
C GLY A 399 -9.07 -12.60 1.93
N ASN A 400 -8.36 -12.29 3.00
CA ASN A 400 -8.36 -10.98 3.62
C ASN A 400 -6.97 -10.63 4.14
N THR A 401 -6.70 -9.33 4.24
CA THR A 401 -5.39 -8.79 4.63
C THR A 401 -4.96 -9.15 6.04
N GLU A 402 -5.88 -9.16 7.01
CA GLU A 402 -5.52 -9.42 8.41
C GLU A 402 -5.00 -10.86 8.57
N ASP A 403 -5.79 -11.83 8.12
CA ASP A 403 -5.39 -13.25 8.18
C ASP A 403 -4.18 -13.55 7.28
N ALA A 404 -4.05 -12.85 6.14
CA ALA A 404 -2.88 -12.98 5.27
C ALA A 404 -1.58 -12.54 5.97
N VAL A 405 -1.61 -11.42 6.70
CA VAL A 405 -0.44 -10.96 7.46
C VAL A 405 -0.17 -11.84 8.68
N ALA A 406 -1.21 -12.31 9.39
CA ALA A 406 -1.03 -13.26 10.49
C ALA A 406 -0.29 -14.51 10.02
N GLN A 407 -0.71 -15.08 8.89
CA GLN A 407 -0.07 -16.25 8.29
C GLN A 407 1.32 -15.94 7.74
N MET A 408 1.53 -14.75 7.16
CA MET A 408 2.84 -14.29 6.73
C MET A 408 3.81 -14.32 7.91
N PHE A 409 3.46 -13.71 9.05
CA PHE A 409 4.31 -13.71 10.24
C PHE A 409 4.57 -15.11 10.78
N GLU A 410 3.55 -15.98 10.85
CA GLU A 410 3.71 -17.37 11.29
C GLU A 410 4.77 -18.10 10.45
N ARG A 411 4.77 -17.90 9.12
CA ARG A 411 5.63 -18.64 8.20
C ARG A 411 7.03 -18.07 8.07
N VAL A 412 7.17 -16.74 8.09
CA VAL A 412 8.47 -16.10 7.89
C VAL A 412 9.34 -16.14 9.15
N ARG A 413 8.74 -16.18 10.34
CA ARG A 413 9.44 -16.01 11.62
C ARG A 413 10.68 -16.90 11.80
N PRO A 414 10.66 -18.21 11.50
CA PRO A 414 11.85 -19.05 11.70
C PRO A 414 13.09 -18.61 10.91
N ALA A 415 12.89 -18.09 9.69
CA ALA A 415 13.99 -17.58 8.86
C ALA A 415 14.27 -16.10 9.13
N TRP A 416 13.22 -15.32 9.40
CA TRP A 416 13.31 -13.88 9.58
C TRP A 416 14.06 -13.50 10.86
N ASP A 417 13.84 -14.23 11.96
CA ASP A 417 14.59 -14.00 13.22
C ASP A 417 16.11 -14.13 12.99
N GLN A 418 16.54 -15.07 12.16
CA GLN A 418 17.96 -15.27 11.82
C GLN A 418 18.50 -14.27 10.78
N SER A 419 17.62 -13.62 10.01
CA SER A 419 18.05 -12.62 9.03
C SER A 419 18.62 -11.35 9.68
N TYR A 420 18.45 -11.18 11.00
CA TYR A 420 19.05 -10.11 11.79
C TYR A 420 20.35 -10.52 12.50
N HIS A 421 20.90 -11.69 12.17
CA HIS A 421 22.20 -12.17 12.63
C HIS A 421 23.23 -12.09 11.50
N ASP A 422 24.20 -11.20 11.63
CA ASP A 422 25.35 -11.14 10.74
C ASP A 422 26.57 -11.80 11.41
N ILE A 423 27.27 -12.65 10.67
CA ILE A 423 28.52 -13.27 11.11
C ILE A 423 29.61 -12.83 10.13
N GLU A 424 30.55 -12.02 10.62
CA GLU A 424 31.71 -11.56 9.85
C GLU A 424 33.01 -12.11 10.45
N GLU A 425 34.05 -12.26 9.64
CA GLU A 425 35.40 -12.56 10.14
C GLU A 425 36.23 -11.28 10.09
N ASP A 426 36.56 -10.71 11.25
CA ASP A 426 37.46 -9.56 11.38
C ASP A 426 38.78 -10.01 12.01
N ASN A 427 39.89 -9.84 11.27
CA ASN A 427 41.25 -10.20 11.71
C ASN A 427 41.40 -11.64 12.25
N GLY A 428 40.69 -12.61 11.67
CA GLY A 428 40.72 -14.01 12.12
C GLY A 428 39.85 -14.32 13.34
N GLN A 429 38.99 -13.38 13.75
CA GLN A 429 37.98 -13.58 14.78
C GLN A 429 36.59 -13.52 14.16
N ILE A 430 35.72 -14.43 14.59
CA ILE A 430 34.30 -14.37 14.26
C ILE A 430 33.69 -13.23 15.08
N VAL A 431 33.15 -12.24 14.38
CA VAL A 431 32.35 -11.14 14.90
C VAL A 431 30.91 -11.43 14.55
N GLU A 432 30.10 -11.73 15.56
CA GLU A 432 28.66 -11.81 15.41
C GLU A 432 28.04 -10.46 15.74
N SER A 433 27.18 -9.95 14.86
CA SER A 433 26.37 -8.77 15.12
C SER A 433 24.89 -9.13 15.02
N TRP A 434 24.14 -8.72 16.04
CA TRP A 434 22.70 -8.92 16.11
C TRP A 434 22.01 -7.58 16.00
N LYS A 435 20.99 -7.50 15.14
CA LYS A 435 20.18 -6.30 14.93
C LYS A 435 18.76 -6.53 15.46
N ASN A 436 18.08 -5.44 15.78
CA ASN A 436 16.65 -5.48 16.06
C ASN A 436 15.87 -5.24 14.77
N GLY A 437 14.66 -5.78 14.74
CA GLY A 437 13.76 -5.68 13.60
C GLY A 437 12.31 -5.64 14.06
N ASP A 438 11.45 -5.09 13.20
CA ASP A 438 10.02 -5.09 13.41
C ASP A 438 9.28 -5.07 12.07
N TYR A 439 8.04 -5.54 12.08
CA TYR A 439 7.13 -5.36 10.97
C TYR A 439 5.68 -5.43 11.44
N LYS A 440 4.82 -4.55 10.92
CA LYS A 440 3.50 -4.30 11.51
C LYS A 440 2.43 -4.14 10.45
N LEU A 441 1.25 -4.71 10.69
CA LEU A 441 0.01 -4.38 10.02
C LEU A 441 -0.76 -3.33 10.83
N ILE A 442 -0.98 -2.17 10.23
CA ILE A 442 -1.50 -0.98 10.86
C ILE A 442 -2.84 -0.61 10.22
N ARG A 443 -3.90 -0.48 11.03
CA ARG A 443 -5.19 0.10 10.61
C ARG A 443 -5.06 1.61 10.50
N THR A 444 -5.11 2.14 9.28
CA THR A 444 -4.88 3.57 9.04
C THR A 444 -5.96 4.46 9.67
N ALA A 445 -7.19 3.95 9.78
CA ALA A 445 -8.32 4.64 10.42
C ALA A 445 -8.10 4.88 11.92
N LYS A 446 -7.11 4.23 12.53
CA LYS A 446 -6.75 4.37 13.95
C LYS A 446 -5.56 5.30 14.19
N LEU A 447 -4.90 5.80 13.13
CA LEU A 447 -3.80 6.74 13.25
C LEU A 447 -4.21 8.07 13.93
N ASP A 448 -5.46 8.52 13.76
CA ASP A 448 -5.93 9.77 14.37
C ASP A 448 -5.85 9.77 15.91
N ALA A 449 -6.02 8.60 16.55
CA ALA A 449 -5.88 8.47 18.00
C ALA A 449 -4.41 8.66 18.43
N ILE A 450 -3.47 8.06 17.69
CA ILE A 450 -2.02 8.21 17.93
C ILE A 450 -1.62 9.68 17.71
N ILE A 451 -2.06 10.29 16.62
CA ILE A 451 -1.80 11.71 16.30
C ILE A 451 -2.33 12.63 17.41
N SER A 452 -3.54 12.36 17.91
CA SER A 452 -4.15 13.14 18.99
C SER A 452 -3.37 13.03 20.30
N ALA A 453 -2.86 11.85 20.64
CA ALA A 453 -2.05 11.64 21.83
C ALA A 453 -0.65 12.26 21.66
N ALA A 454 -0.03 12.14 20.49
CA ALA A 454 1.25 12.80 20.16
C ALA A 454 1.16 14.33 20.23
N LYS A 455 0.03 14.93 19.82
CA LYS A 455 -0.24 16.35 20.01
C LYS A 455 -0.18 16.73 21.50
N ARG A 456 -0.90 16.00 22.34
CA ARG A 456 -0.93 16.27 23.79
C ARG A 456 0.45 16.10 24.41
N LEU A 457 1.22 15.11 23.95
CA LEU A 457 2.60 14.89 24.37
C LEU A 457 3.47 16.11 24.05
N ALA A 458 3.42 16.62 22.80
CA ALA A 458 4.17 17.81 22.39
C ALA A 458 3.79 19.06 23.20
N ASP A 459 2.50 19.31 23.38
CA ASP A 459 2.00 20.45 24.16
C ASP A 459 2.48 20.36 25.62
N ARG A 460 2.43 19.16 26.23
CA ARG A 460 2.83 18.94 27.62
C ARG A 460 4.34 19.02 27.81
N LEU A 461 5.13 18.51 26.84
CA LEU A 461 6.59 18.65 26.81
C LEU A 461 6.99 20.13 26.88
N LEU A 462 6.42 20.96 26.00
CA LEU A 462 6.68 22.40 25.96
C LEU A 462 6.29 23.11 27.27
N ALA A 463 5.18 22.72 27.88
CA ALA A 463 4.73 23.30 29.14
C ALA A 463 5.65 22.96 30.32
N LEU A 464 6.18 21.73 30.38
CA LEU A 464 7.00 21.26 31.49
C LEU A 464 8.48 21.63 31.34
N TYR A 465 9.00 21.73 30.11
CA TYR A 465 10.43 21.90 29.84
C TYR A 465 11.10 23.04 30.64
N PRO A 466 10.49 24.24 30.80
CA PRO A 466 11.11 25.32 31.58
C PRO A 466 11.35 24.98 33.06
N THR A 467 10.59 24.03 33.62
CA THR A 467 10.62 23.67 35.05
C THR A 467 11.14 22.26 35.34
N GLN A 468 11.10 21.36 34.36
CA GLN A 468 11.46 19.95 34.50
C GLN A 468 12.51 19.51 33.47
N LYS A 469 13.37 20.44 33.04
CA LYS A 469 14.39 20.22 32.02
C LYS A 469 15.23 18.97 32.26
N GLU A 470 15.77 18.78 33.46
CA GLU A 470 16.68 17.66 33.77
C GLU A 470 16.00 16.29 33.58
N ALA A 471 14.74 16.16 34.03
CA ALA A 471 13.96 14.94 33.88
C ALA A 471 13.64 14.63 32.40
N ILE A 472 13.19 15.64 31.65
CA ILE A 472 12.86 15.50 30.23
C ILE A 472 14.12 15.20 29.40
N ASP A 473 15.23 15.88 29.70
CA ASP A 473 16.51 15.63 29.05
C ASP A 473 17.01 14.21 29.33
N LYS A 474 16.79 13.69 30.55
CA LYS A 474 17.12 12.31 30.90
C LYS A 474 16.28 11.31 30.10
N ALA A 475 14.95 11.48 30.06
CA ALA A 475 14.07 10.65 29.23
C ALA A 475 14.48 10.66 27.75
N THR A 476 14.82 11.84 27.22
CA THR A 476 15.27 12.02 25.83
C THR A 476 16.58 11.28 25.53
N ARG A 477 17.49 11.17 26.51
CA ARG A 477 18.74 10.41 26.36
C ARG A 477 18.53 8.90 26.49
N GLU A 478 17.51 8.46 27.23
CA GLU A 478 17.24 7.05 27.53
C GLU A 478 16.27 6.36 26.54
N VAL A 479 15.58 7.12 25.68
CA VAL A 479 14.63 6.57 24.72
C VAL A 479 15.28 5.63 23.69
N TYR A 480 14.57 4.56 23.34
CA TYR A 480 14.94 3.61 22.30
C TYR A 480 15.03 4.26 20.91
N ARG A 481 16.02 3.82 20.13
CA ARG A 481 16.34 4.35 18.79
C ARG A 481 16.28 3.23 17.75
N PHE A 482 15.54 3.47 16.67
CA PHE A 482 15.32 2.48 15.60
C PHE A 482 16.54 2.29 14.67
N HIS A 483 17.45 3.26 14.63
CA HIS A 483 18.64 3.22 13.80
C HIS A 483 19.91 3.35 14.64
N THR A 484 20.78 2.35 14.59
CA THR A 484 22.23 2.47 14.83
C THR A 484 22.94 1.29 14.18
N PRO A 485 23.77 1.51 13.15
CA PRO A 485 25.06 0.85 13.22
C PRO A 485 26.17 1.68 12.56
N TYR A 486 26.70 2.73 13.19
CA TYR A 486 28.09 3.16 12.95
C TYR A 486 28.59 4.00 14.15
N PRO A 487 29.84 3.82 14.63
CA PRO A 487 30.41 4.55 15.77
C PRO A 487 30.75 6.02 15.48
N PHE A 488 30.32 6.57 14.33
CA PHE A 488 30.58 7.94 13.96
C PHE A 488 29.39 8.83 14.30
N ILE A 489 29.66 9.82 15.16
CA ILE A 489 28.84 10.98 15.53
C ILE A 489 28.21 11.69 14.30
N GLU A 490 28.82 11.50 13.13
CA GLU A 490 28.52 12.16 11.88
C GLU A 490 27.17 11.74 11.28
N LEU A 491 26.59 10.60 11.70
CA LEU A 491 25.37 10.03 11.11
C LEU A 491 24.11 10.10 11.97
N THR A 492 24.20 10.40 13.27
CA THR A 492 23.01 10.51 14.15
C THR A 492 22.05 11.64 13.75
N PHE A 493 22.53 12.65 13.01
CA PHE A 493 21.70 13.70 12.43
C PHE A 493 20.79 13.20 11.29
N PHE A 494 21.18 12.14 10.58
CA PHE A 494 20.46 11.66 9.40
C PHE A 494 19.22 10.82 9.76
N HIS A 495 19.22 10.16 10.92
CA HIS A 495 18.14 9.26 11.34
C HIS A 495 17.77 9.40 12.83
N PRO A 496 17.24 10.54 13.29
CA PRO A 496 16.88 10.77 14.69
C PRO A 496 15.55 10.09 15.06
N PHE A 497 15.39 8.80 14.74
CA PHE A 497 14.15 8.06 14.93
C PHE A 497 14.10 7.35 16.28
N VAL A 498 13.12 7.74 17.10
CA VAL A 498 12.91 7.16 18.43
C VAL A 498 11.54 6.48 18.52
N ASP A 499 11.38 5.55 19.45
CA ASP A 499 10.08 4.96 19.77
C ASP A 499 9.18 5.96 20.51
N LEU A 500 8.02 6.27 19.92
CA LEU A 500 7.11 7.29 20.43
C LEU A 500 6.47 6.88 21.76
N ALA A 501 6.12 5.59 21.92
CA ALA A 501 5.50 5.11 23.15
C ALA A 501 6.53 5.04 24.27
N ASP A 502 7.71 4.47 24.01
CA ASP A 502 8.81 4.42 24.97
C ASP A 502 9.20 5.83 25.46
N TYR A 503 9.24 6.81 24.55
CA TYR A 503 9.50 8.19 24.94
C TYR A 503 8.47 8.71 25.93
N ALA A 504 7.18 8.44 25.69
CA ALA A 504 6.11 8.84 26.58
C ALA A 504 6.19 8.13 27.95
N HIS A 505 6.55 6.84 27.98
CA HIS A 505 6.77 6.09 29.22
C HIS A 505 7.90 6.70 30.05
N LEU A 506 9.04 6.98 29.42
CA LEU A 506 10.20 7.58 30.08
C LEU A 506 9.88 9.00 30.56
N LEU A 507 9.17 9.80 29.77
CA LEU A 507 8.74 11.13 30.18
C LEU A 507 7.82 11.07 31.39
N ALA A 508 6.82 10.18 31.41
CA ALA A 508 5.94 10.00 32.56
C ALA A 508 6.70 9.57 33.81
N LYS A 509 7.63 8.62 33.68
CA LYS A 509 8.47 8.13 34.78
C LYS A 509 9.38 9.21 35.35
N GLU A 510 10.12 9.91 34.50
CA GLU A 510 11.16 10.85 34.94
C GLU A 510 10.58 12.18 35.45
N THR A 511 9.46 12.63 34.89
CA THR A 511 8.78 13.86 35.35
C THR A 511 7.87 13.63 36.54
N GLY A 512 7.37 12.40 36.73
CA GLY A 512 6.31 12.10 37.71
C GLY A 512 5.00 12.85 37.43
N ASP A 513 4.82 13.39 36.22
CA ASP A 513 3.68 14.21 35.86
C ASP A 513 2.44 13.35 35.56
N ALA A 514 1.33 13.62 36.25
CA ALA A 514 0.11 12.83 36.10
C ALA A 514 -0.52 12.95 34.71
N GLU A 515 -0.37 14.10 34.04
CA GLU A 515 -0.86 14.30 32.69
C GLU A 515 0.03 13.55 31.66
N MET A 516 1.36 13.55 31.82
CA MET A 516 2.26 12.71 31.03
C MET A 516 1.93 11.22 31.18
N ALA A 517 1.67 10.75 32.41
CA ALA A 517 1.26 9.36 32.64
C ALA A 517 -0.05 9.00 31.93
N ALA A 518 -1.04 9.91 31.92
CA ALA A 518 -2.28 9.71 31.18
C ALA A 518 -2.05 9.70 29.66
N ILE A 519 -1.23 10.62 29.14
CA ILE A 519 -0.87 10.67 27.70
C ILE A 519 -0.17 9.39 27.27
N SER A 520 0.77 8.89 28.08
CA SER A 520 1.47 7.63 27.84
C SER A 520 0.50 6.44 27.77
N SER A 521 -0.44 6.33 28.72
CA SER A 521 -1.47 5.28 28.67
C SER A 521 -2.41 5.41 27.47
N ASP A 522 -2.72 6.63 27.03
CA ASP A 522 -3.53 6.88 25.83
C ASP A 522 -2.78 6.47 24.55
N LEU A 523 -1.45 6.66 24.49
CA LEU A 523 -0.61 6.19 23.39
C LEU A 523 -0.60 4.65 23.32
N ASP A 524 -0.42 3.96 24.44
CA ASP A 524 -0.45 2.47 24.48
C ASP A 524 -1.79 1.95 23.94
N LYS A 525 -2.88 2.55 24.40
CA LYS A 525 -4.23 2.22 23.91
C LYS A 525 -4.35 2.51 22.41
N ALA A 526 -3.88 3.65 21.94
CA ALA A 526 -3.97 4.01 20.53
C ALA A 526 -3.16 3.05 19.63
N PHE A 527 -1.95 2.67 20.04
CA PHE A 527 -1.13 1.71 19.30
C PHE A 527 -1.74 0.30 19.31
N SER A 528 -2.20 -0.20 20.45
CA SER A 528 -2.87 -1.51 20.53
C SER A 528 -4.15 -1.60 19.69
N GLU A 529 -4.90 -0.50 19.53
CA GLU A 529 -6.05 -0.47 18.61
C GLU A 529 -5.64 -0.36 17.13
N ALA A 530 -4.48 0.24 16.84
CA ALA A 530 -3.99 0.45 15.49
C ALA A 530 -3.27 -0.78 14.92
N PHE A 531 -2.49 -1.49 15.74
CA PHE A 531 -1.74 -2.67 15.31
C PHE A 531 -2.62 -3.91 15.36
N VAL A 532 -2.88 -4.49 14.18
CA VAL A 532 -3.66 -5.72 14.05
C VAL A 532 -2.78 -6.94 14.30
N HIS A 533 -1.63 -6.94 13.63
CA HIS A 533 -0.59 -7.95 13.76
C HIS A 533 0.75 -7.24 13.73
N TYR A 534 1.70 -7.73 14.50
CA TYR A 534 3.08 -7.26 14.48
C TYR A 534 4.01 -8.41 14.85
N ALA A 535 5.24 -8.31 14.39
CA ALA A 535 6.31 -9.23 14.75
C ALA A 535 7.57 -8.41 15.04
N ASP A 536 8.20 -8.70 16.17
CA ASP A 536 9.41 -8.05 16.63
C ASP A 536 10.53 -9.08 16.71
N VAL A 537 11.72 -8.66 16.28
CA VAL A 537 13.00 -9.33 16.53
C VAL A 537 13.77 -8.45 17.51
N SER A 538 13.91 -8.93 18.73
CA SER A 538 14.63 -8.22 19.79
C SER A 538 15.80 -9.08 20.25
N THR A 539 17.01 -8.55 20.10
CA THR A 539 18.22 -9.21 20.58
C THR A 539 18.78 -8.54 21.85
N ASN A 540 18.21 -7.40 22.27
CA ASN A 540 18.69 -6.63 23.42
C ASN A 540 18.27 -7.19 24.79
N VAL A 541 19.13 -6.98 25.79
CA VAL A 541 18.94 -7.41 27.20
C VAL A 541 17.85 -6.61 27.93
N GLN A 542 17.45 -5.44 27.39
CA GLN A 542 16.49 -4.51 27.98
C GLN A 542 15.20 -4.43 27.14
N HIS A 543 14.81 -5.56 26.55
CA HIS A 543 13.62 -5.78 25.73
C HIS A 543 12.46 -4.82 26.04
N LEU A 544 12.05 -4.02 25.04
CA LEU A 544 10.71 -3.41 25.02
C LEU A 544 9.72 -4.53 24.73
N ASP A 545 8.57 -4.53 25.42
CA ASP A 545 7.53 -5.54 25.19
C ASP A 545 7.20 -5.64 23.70
N HIS A 546 6.99 -4.48 23.05
CA HIS A 546 6.85 -4.34 21.60
C HIS A 546 7.42 -3.00 21.11
N TYR A 547 7.96 -2.98 19.89
CA TYR A 547 8.31 -1.73 19.22
C TYR A 547 7.03 -1.06 18.68
N THR A 548 6.94 0.27 18.69
CA THR A 548 5.81 1.03 18.14
C THR A 548 6.13 1.65 16.77
N LEU A 549 5.74 2.90 16.54
CA LEU A 549 6.12 3.66 15.35
C LEU A 549 7.16 4.70 15.73
N SER A 550 8.09 4.94 14.82
CA SER A 550 9.13 5.93 15.05
C SER A 550 8.61 7.35 14.90
N VAL A 551 9.26 8.29 15.58
CA VAL A 551 9.08 9.74 15.41
C VAL A 551 10.45 10.41 15.37
N CYS A 552 10.57 11.50 14.61
CA CYS A 552 11.79 12.32 14.61
C CYS A 552 11.98 13.01 15.96
N LEU A 553 13.18 12.92 16.53
CA LEU A 553 13.59 13.63 17.74
C LEU A 553 14.97 14.28 17.54
N ALA A 554 15.06 15.21 16.59
CA ALA A 554 16.27 16.03 16.44
C ALA A 554 16.35 17.14 17.50
N ASN A 555 17.56 17.65 17.75
CA ASN A 555 17.76 18.82 18.61
C ASN A 555 17.48 20.12 17.84
N ASN A 556 17.35 21.22 18.57
CA ASN A 556 17.05 22.52 18.00
C ASN A 556 18.15 23.02 17.06
N GLU A 557 19.42 22.73 17.35
CA GLU A 557 20.56 23.15 16.50
C GLU A 557 20.46 22.55 15.10
N THR A 558 19.92 21.32 14.96
CA THR A 558 19.63 20.69 13.66
C THR A 558 18.75 21.59 12.79
N TYR A 559 17.90 22.41 13.40
CA TYR A 559 16.84 23.17 12.73
C TYR A 559 17.00 24.69 12.78
N THR A 560 17.78 25.21 13.72
CA THR A 560 18.03 26.65 13.89
C THR A 560 19.28 27.14 13.18
N ASP A 561 20.22 26.25 12.85
CA ASP A 561 21.35 26.64 12.03
C ASP A 561 20.86 26.90 10.60
N ASP A 562 20.81 28.18 10.23
CA ASP A 562 20.65 28.59 8.85
C ASP A 562 21.86 28.04 8.09
N ALA A 563 21.65 26.89 7.46
CA ALA A 563 22.60 26.12 6.65
C ALA A 563 23.46 27.00 5.73
N SER A 564 22.87 28.11 5.28
CA SER A 564 23.49 29.08 4.37
C SER A 564 24.51 30.03 5.05
N LYS A 565 24.54 30.11 6.38
CA LYS A 565 25.35 31.07 7.16
C LYS A 565 26.40 30.44 8.07
N SER A 566 26.32 29.14 8.37
CA SER A 566 27.30 28.45 9.19
C SER A 566 28.62 28.25 8.44
N LYS A 567 29.62 29.10 8.71
CA LYS A 567 30.98 28.94 8.18
C LYS A 567 31.78 27.84 8.89
N ASN A 568 31.27 27.32 10.01
CA ASN A 568 31.98 26.39 10.90
C ASN A 568 31.51 24.93 10.76
N ILE A 569 30.32 24.68 10.21
CA ILE A 569 29.90 23.34 9.72
C ILE A 569 30.42 23.17 8.29
N LYS A 570 31.73 23.32 8.11
CA LYS A 570 32.39 23.14 6.80
C LYS A 570 33.22 21.88 6.69
N LEU A 571 33.40 21.16 7.80
CA LEU A 571 34.37 20.08 7.83
C LEU A 571 33.77 18.67 7.65
N ILE A 572 32.47 18.44 7.88
CA ILE A 572 31.99 17.05 8.06
C ILE A 572 30.58 16.73 7.50
N VAL A 573 29.68 17.71 7.29
CA VAL A 573 28.29 17.43 6.86
C VAL A 573 27.99 18.11 5.52
N PRO A 574 27.32 17.44 4.55
CA PRO A 574 26.78 18.13 3.36
C PRO A 574 25.91 19.31 3.83
N HIS A 575 26.00 20.45 3.14
CA HIS A 575 25.16 21.61 3.50
C HIS A 575 23.67 21.19 3.51
N PRO A 576 22.93 21.44 4.60
CA PRO A 576 21.51 21.11 4.70
C PRO A 576 20.76 21.73 3.52
N LEU A 577 19.95 20.93 2.82
CA LEU A 577 19.24 21.37 1.62
C LEU A 577 18.00 22.20 1.95
N CYS A 578 17.48 22.08 3.17
CA CYS A 578 16.35 22.87 3.66
C CYS A 578 16.54 23.34 5.10
N ASN A 579 15.90 24.45 5.46
CA ASN A 579 15.68 24.80 6.86
C ASN A 579 14.39 24.17 7.40
N PHE A 580 14.15 24.29 8.71
CA PHE A 580 12.97 23.72 9.37
C PHE A 580 11.65 24.09 8.71
N ASP A 581 11.48 25.38 8.34
CA ASP A 581 10.25 25.92 7.78
C ASP A 581 9.96 25.33 6.39
N GLN A 582 11.03 25.03 5.64
CA GLN A 582 10.97 24.41 4.32
C GLN A 582 10.81 22.88 4.38
N GLY A 583 11.31 22.24 5.44
CA GLY A 583 11.28 20.78 5.59
C GLY A 583 10.25 20.28 6.60
N TYR A 584 10.67 20.13 7.86
CA TYR A 584 9.86 19.46 8.90
C TYR A 584 8.50 20.14 9.16
N GLU A 585 8.44 21.48 9.15
CA GLU A 585 7.18 22.23 9.35
C GLU A 585 6.13 21.92 8.28
N GLN A 586 6.57 21.44 7.12
CA GLN A 586 5.67 21.08 6.03
C GLN A 586 5.05 19.70 6.19
N THR A 587 5.54 18.85 7.10
CA THR A 587 4.92 17.55 7.42
C THR A 587 3.48 17.73 7.88
N THR A 588 2.57 16.86 7.41
CA THR A 588 1.20 16.80 7.93
C THR A 588 1.20 16.44 9.41
N PHE A 589 2.15 15.61 9.87
CA PHE A 589 2.30 15.28 11.28
C PHE A 589 2.57 16.51 12.14
N HIS A 590 3.54 17.37 11.78
CA HIS A 590 3.76 18.63 12.50
C HIS A 590 2.52 19.53 12.46
N LYS A 591 1.89 19.69 11.30
CA LYS A 591 0.69 20.54 11.15
C LYS A 591 -0.46 20.11 12.06
N LEU A 592 -0.57 18.81 12.35
CA LEU A 592 -1.60 18.26 13.23
C LEU A 592 -1.21 18.25 14.72
N THR A 593 0.06 18.03 15.03
CA THR A 593 0.51 17.79 16.41
C THR A 593 1.23 18.96 17.06
N GLY A 594 1.85 19.83 16.26
CA GLY A 594 2.81 20.81 16.73
C GLY A 594 4.15 20.21 17.15
N TRP A 595 4.44 18.93 16.85
CA TRP A 595 5.65 18.22 17.31
C TRP A 595 6.95 18.98 17.02
N GLY A 596 7.08 19.52 15.82
CA GLY A 596 8.22 20.37 15.46
C GLY A 596 8.48 21.59 16.38
N ASN A 597 7.48 22.09 17.13
CA ASN A 597 7.72 23.12 18.16
C ASN A 597 8.54 22.56 19.34
N TRP A 598 8.31 21.30 19.69
CA TRP A 598 9.17 20.58 20.64
C TRP A 598 10.57 20.41 20.07
N LEU A 599 10.73 20.04 18.79
CA LEU A 599 12.04 19.91 18.16
C LEU A 599 12.85 21.23 18.18
N ARG A 600 12.20 22.37 17.94
CA ARG A 600 12.82 23.72 18.07
C ARG A 600 13.23 24.06 19.51
N THR A 601 12.70 23.37 20.51
CA THR A 601 12.96 23.61 21.94
C THR A 601 13.96 22.62 22.53
N ASN A 602 13.94 21.37 22.06
CA ASN A 602 14.79 20.28 22.53
C ASN A 602 16.27 20.62 22.34
N GLN A 603 17.06 20.61 23.40
CA GLN A 603 18.50 20.89 23.35
C GLN A 603 19.35 19.61 23.36
N GLN A 604 18.73 18.43 23.46
CA GLN A 604 19.46 17.18 23.61
C GLN A 604 19.96 16.65 22.27
N VAL A 605 21.29 16.56 22.16
CA VAL A 605 21.93 15.74 21.14
C VAL A 605 21.77 14.27 21.52
N LEU A 606 21.30 13.46 20.58
CA LEU A 606 21.16 12.03 20.76
C LEU A 606 22.52 11.36 20.51
N TRP A 607 23.01 10.62 21.52
CA TRP A 607 24.28 9.88 21.47
C TRP A 607 24.02 8.40 21.69
N ASP A 608 24.60 7.57 20.82
CA ASP A 608 24.49 6.11 20.83
C ASP A 608 23.04 5.60 20.96
N ASN A 609 22.82 4.30 21.10
CA ASN A 609 21.55 3.75 21.54
C ASN A 609 21.68 3.47 23.06
N PRO A 610 20.81 4.00 23.94
CA PRO A 610 20.99 3.83 25.38
C PRO A 610 20.74 2.38 25.79
N THR A 611 20.02 1.63 24.95
CA THR A 611 19.96 0.18 24.90
C THR A 611 21.05 -0.27 23.92
N SER A 612 22.11 -0.89 24.43
CA SER A 612 23.36 -1.24 23.72
C SER A 612 23.24 -1.57 22.23
N ASN A 613 24.21 -1.09 21.45
CA ASN A 613 24.54 -1.60 20.11
C ASN A 613 24.75 -3.12 20.15
N GLY A 614 23.84 -3.88 19.56
CA GLY A 614 24.00 -5.32 19.40
C GLY A 614 23.50 -6.09 20.60
N GLY A 615 22.44 -6.84 20.38
CA GLY A 615 21.99 -7.85 21.31
C GLY A 615 23.08 -8.85 21.63
N GLY A 616 23.41 -8.99 22.91
CA GLY A 616 24.12 -10.18 23.37
C GLY A 616 23.20 -11.40 23.30
N PRO A 617 23.75 -12.63 23.21
CA PRO A 617 22.93 -13.84 23.22
C PRO A 617 22.04 -13.88 24.47
N LEU A 618 20.78 -14.27 24.27
CA LEU A 618 19.86 -14.65 25.34
C LEU A 618 20.55 -15.66 26.25
N LYS A 619 20.65 -15.36 27.56
CA LYS A 619 21.02 -16.35 28.58
C LYS A 619 19.79 -17.03 29.14
#